data_AF-A0A258WYY5-F1
#
_entry.id   AF-A0A258WYY5-F1
#
_cell.length_a   1.000
_cell.length_b   1.000
_cell.length_c   1.000
_cell.angle_alpha   90.00
_cell.angle_beta   90.00
_cell.angle_gamma   90.00
#
_symmetry.space_group_name_H-M   'P 1'
#
loop_
_entity.id
_entity.type
_entity.pdbx_description
1 polymer ?
#
loop_
_entity_poly.entity_id
_entity_poly.type
_entity_poly.pdbx_seq_one_letter_code
_entity_poly.pdbx_strand_id
1 'polypeptide(L)'
;MRNRLNKLVFGNQNSEKSKSPAHTHHFTKIQNVWDSTHYADFGIERILRLFLVGSKIFFPGIYIDYLTKNSTLYKRKLVGEFYVIFKTLVPFIMLYFSLWNHLGLYIFNIYLLVETFLHIFHKIFLPEHDHDKMVNRSIILLFFNFIEVIASFGVIYAAGNYLNQPIQSWVDALYFSFITGVTIGYGDFYPVNENGKILVMLQILSTMAFLFLFFNFFGPRSGERISHHQDSSK
;
A
#
# COMPACT_ATOMS: atom_id res chain seq x y z
N MET A 1 -15.59 20.69 -22.40
CA MET A 1 -14.97 20.29 -21.10
C MET A 1 -15.00 18.78 -20.84
N ARG A 2 -16.13 18.09 -21.04
CA ARG A 2 -16.28 16.64 -20.79
C ARG A 2 -15.23 15.74 -21.48
N ASN A 3 -14.81 16.06 -22.71
CA ASN A 3 -13.76 15.29 -23.40
C ASN A 3 -12.35 15.50 -22.84
N ARG A 4 -12.05 16.65 -22.23
CA ARG A 4 -10.75 16.90 -21.58
C ARG A 4 -10.67 16.24 -20.20
N LEU A 5 -11.76 16.28 -19.42
CA LEU A 5 -11.90 15.52 -18.18
C LEU A 5 -11.84 14.01 -18.45
N ASN A 6 -12.48 13.55 -19.51
CA ASN A 6 -12.35 12.15 -19.91
C ASN A 6 -10.92 11.80 -20.33
N LYS A 7 -10.18 12.69 -20.99
CA LYS A 7 -8.77 12.43 -21.33
C LYS A 7 -7.84 12.43 -20.10
N LEU A 8 -8.16 13.24 -19.08
CA LEU A 8 -7.46 13.27 -17.78
C LEU A 8 -7.72 12.02 -16.94
N VAL A 9 -8.97 11.54 -16.89
CA VAL A 9 -9.37 10.37 -16.09
C VAL A 9 -9.20 9.05 -16.82
N PHE A 10 -9.36 9.03 -18.16
CA PHE A 10 -9.37 7.81 -18.98
C PHE A 10 -8.12 7.62 -19.88
N GLY A 11 -7.23 8.61 -19.96
CA GLY A 11 -6.05 8.54 -20.84
C GLY A 11 -6.40 8.44 -22.33
N ASN A 12 -5.38 8.29 -23.19
CA ASN A 12 -5.59 8.13 -24.64
C ASN A 12 -6.01 6.68 -24.95
N GLN A 13 -7.28 6.46 -25.30
CA GLN A 13 -7.87 5.12 -25.51
C GLN A 13 -7.38 4.38 -26.78
N ASN A 14 -6.42 4.95 -27.51
CA ASN A 14 -5.95 4.41 -28.80
C ASN A 14 -4.80 3.41 -28.69
N SER A 15 -4.29 3.09 -27.50
CA SER A 15 -3.26 2.05 -27.37
C SER A 15 -3.91 0.68 -27.09
N GLU A 16 -4.11 -0.03 -28.20
CA GLU A 16 -4.04 -1.49 -28.31
C GLU A 16 -5.14 -2.33 -27.62
N LYS A 17 -6.02 -2.83 -28.48
CA LYS A 17 -6.56 -4.20 -28.40
C LYS A 17 -5.40 -5.22 -28.43
N SER A 18 -4.59 -5.28 -27.38
CA SER A 18 -3.69 -6.40 -27.15
C SER A 18 -4.49 -7.50 -26.45
N LYS A 19 -4.74 -8.60 -27.17
CA LYS A 19 -5.22 -9.85 -26.58
C LYS A 19 -4.13 -10.34 -25.60
N SER A 20 -4.30 -10.04 -24.31
CA SER A 20 -3.51 -10.66 -23.25
C SER A 20 -3.98 -12.10 -23.02
N PRO A 21 -3.09 -13.05 -22.66
CA PRO A 21 -3.41 -14.46 -22.56
C PRO A 21 -4.39 -14.73 -21.42
N ALA A 22 -5.05 -15.89 -21.53
CA ALA A 22 -6.09 -16.36 -20.64
C ALA A 22 -5.70 -16.28 -19.15
N HIS A 23 -6.68 -15.84 -18.36
CA HIS A 23 -6.70 -15.85 -16.91
C HIS A 23 -5.98 -17.06 -16.29
N THR A 24 -4.98 -16.82 -15.45
CA THR A 24 -4.63 -17.74 -14.37
C THR A 24 -5.51 -17.41 -13.17
N HIS A 25 -6.42 -18.32 -12.83
CA HIS A 25 -7.21 -18.30 -11.60
C HIS A 25 -6.30 -18.11 -10.37
N HIS A 26 -6.81 -17.48 -9.30
CA HIS A 26 -6.07 -17.39 -8.02
C HIS A 26 -5.61 -18.78 -7.52
N PHE A 27 -6.41 -19.81 -7.76
CA PHE A 27 -6.05 -21.20 -7.50
C PHE A 27 -4.92 -21.72 -8.39
N THR A 28 -4.85 -21.33 -9.68
CA THR A 28 -3.66 -21.64 -10.50
C THR A 28 -2.45 -20.80 -10.10
N LYS A 29 -2.60 -19.61 -9.50
CA LYS A 29 -1.48 -18.86 -8.91
C LYS A 29 -0.96 -19.56 -7.64
N ILE A 30 -1.85 -20.10 -6.80
CA ILE A 30 -1.51 -20.97 -5.65
C ILE A 30 -0.82 -22.25 -6.13
N GLN A 31 -1.35 -22.89 -7.17
CA GLN A 31 -0.79 -24.11 -7.75
C GLN A 31 0.57 -23.86 -8.43
N ASN A 32 0.76 -22.73 -9.10
CA ASN A 32 2.06 -22.33 -9.66
C ASN A 32 3.11 -22.01 -8.59
N VAL A 33 2.69 -21.46 -7.43
CA VAL A 33 3.56 -21.30 -6.25
C VAL A 33 3.86 -22.65 -5.59
N TRP A 34 2.91 -23.59 -5.62
CA TRP A 34 3.05 -24.94 -5.07
C TRP A 34 3.96 -25.84 -5.92
N ASP A 35 3.85 -25.75 -7.24
CA ASP A 35 4.57 -26.59 -8.20
C ASP A 35 5.98 -26.09 -8.53
N SER A 36 6.44 -24.98 -7.92
CA SER A 36 7.80 -24.42 -8.08
C SER A 36 8.23 -24.20 -9.54
N THR A 37 7.29 -23.98 -10.45
CA THR A 37 7.57 -23.96 -11.91
C THR A 37 8.26 -22.68 -12.38
N HIS A 38 8.24 -21.60 -11.61
CA HIS A 38 8.84 -20.30 -11.97
C HIS A 38 9.65 -19.62 -10.85
N TYR A 39 9.74 -20.22 -9.66
CA TYR A 39 10.40 -19.62 -8.50
C TYR A 39 11.22 -20.67 -7.76
N ALA A 40 12.52 -20.43 -7.59
CA ALA A 40 13.44 -21.29 -6.84
C ALA A 40 13.32 -21.02 -5.32
N ASP A 41 12.12 -21.21 -4.77
CA ASP A 41 11.81 -20.84 -3.38
C ASP A 41 12.08 -22.02 -2.43
N PHE A 42 12.91 -21.82 -1.40
CA PHE A 42 13.23 -22.83 -0.38
C PHE A 42 12.71 -22.46 1.02
N GLY A 43 12.21 -23.45 1.77
CA GLY A 43 11.97 -23.34 3.22
C GLY A 43 10.92 -22.29 3.63
N ILE A 44 11.35 -21.31 4.46
CA ILE A 44 10.47 -20.33 5.13
C ILE A 44 9.78 -19.38 4.16
N GLU A 45 10.42 -19.11 3.01
CA GLU A 45 9.87 -18.24 1.97
C GLU A 45 8.59 -18.83 1.37
N ARG A 46 8.56 -20.15 1.16
CA ARG A 46 7.38 -20.87 0.64
C ARG A 46 6.20 -20.79 1.61
N ILE A 47 6.45 -20.97 2.91
CA ILE A 47 5.41 -20.88 3.96
C ILE A 47 4.84 -19.46 3.99
N LEU A 48 5.70 -18.45 3.97
CA LEU A 48 5.31 -17.04 3.97
C LEU A 48 4.50 -16.69 2.72
N ARG A 49 4.90 -17.19 1.54
CA ARG A 49 4.18 -16.97 0.27
C ARG A 49 2.79 -17.59 0.29
N LEU A 50 2.66 -18.82 0.79
CA LEU A 50 1.36 -19.49 0.96
C LEU A 50 0.46 -18.74 1.96
N PHE A 51 1.01 -18.27 3.08
CA PHE A 51 0.29 -17.44 4.04
C PHE A 51 -0.20 -16.13 3.40
N LEU A 52 0.65 -15.42 2.66
CA LEU A 52 0.28 -14.18 1.99
C LEU A 52 -0.83 -14.39 0.95
N VAL A 53 -0.77 -15.49 0.18
CA VAL A 53 -1.82 -15.80 -0.79
C VAL A 53 -3.13 -16.24 -0.11
N GLY A 54 -3.05 -16.96 1.01
CA GLY A 54 -4.22 -17.34 1.82
C GLY A 54 -4.89 -16.14 2.49
N SER A 55 -4.11 -15.23 3.09
CA SER A 55 -4.61 -14.02 3.75
C SER A 55 -5.48 -13.15 2.84
N LYS A 56 -5.17 -13.21 1.54
CA LYS A 56 -5.81 -12.45 0.47
C LYS A 56 -7.32 -12.72 0.34
N ILE A 57 -7.81 -13.87 0.79
CA ILE A 57 -9.24 -14.20 0.81
C ILE A 57 -10.04 -13.24 1.71
N PHE A 58 -9.42 -12.70 2.76
CA PHE A 58 -10.09 -11.85 3.74
C PHE A 58 -10.11 -10.37 3.38
N PHE A 59 -9.57 -9.97 2.22
CA PHE A 59 -9.46 -8.55 1.84
C PHE A 59 -10.52 -8.12 0.84
N PRO A 60 -11.16 -6.95 1.02
CA PRO A 60 -12.19 -6.44 0.12
C PRO A 60 -11.62 -6.17 -1.28
N GLY A 61 -10.32 -5.87 -1.39
CA GLY A 61 -9.62 -5.66 -2.66
C GLY A 61 -9.75 -6.83 -3.64
N ILE A 62 -9.80 -8.08 -3.16
CA ILE A 62 -10.01 -9.25 -4.03
C ILE A 62 -11.45 -9.32 -4.53
N TYR A 63 -12.41 -8.97 -3.67
CA TYR A 63 -13.81 -8.92 -4.07
C TYR A 63 -14.04 -7.82 -5.10
N ILE A 64 -13.34 -6.68 -4.99
CA ILE A 64 -13.35 -5.63 -6.01
C ILE A 64 -12.81 -6.16 -7.35
N ASP A 65 -11.68 -6.89 -7.33
CA ASP A 65 -11.13 -7.52 -8.53
C ASP A 65 -12.06 -8.60 -9.11
N TYR A 66 -12.76 -9.35 -8.25
CA TYR A 66 -13.73 -10.37 -8.63
C TYR A 66 -15.00 -9.76 -9.25
N LEU A 67 -15.54 -8.67 -8.67
CA LEU A 67 -16.69 -7.94 -9.21
C LEU A 67 -16.36 -7.27 -10.55
N THR A 68 -15.09 -6.89 -10.74
CA THR A 68 -14.62 -6.22 -11.96
C THR A 68 -14.04 -7.21 -12.98
N LYS A 69 -14.22 -8.53 -12.76
CA LYS A 69 -13.66 -9.63 -13.57
C LYS A 69 -14.02 -9.57 -15.06
N ASN A 70 -15.22 -9.10 -15.40
CA ASN A 70 -15.69 -8.97 -16.80
C ASN A 70 -15.42 -7.58 -17.41
N SER A 71 -14.71 -6.70 -16.71
CA SER A 71 -14.41 -5.35 -17.20
C SER A 71 -13.03 -5.24 -17.85
N THR A 72 -12.85 -4.23 -18.69
CA THR A 72 -11.56 -3.91 -19.31
C THR A 72 -10.46 -3.68 -18.26
N LEU A 73 -9.21 -4.03 -18.58
CA LEU A 73 -8.03 -3.84 -17.72
C LEU A 73 -7.94 -2.41 -17.17
N TYR A 74 -8.38 -1.43 -17.96
CA TYR A 74 -8.44 -0.03 -17.59
C TYR A 74 -9.37 0.25 -16.41
N LYS A 75 -10.61 -0.26 -16.47
CA LYS A 75 -11.61 -0.05 -15.41
C LYS A 75 -11.15 -0.71 -14.10
N ARG A 76 -10.57 -1.91 -14.17
CA ARG A 76 -10.01 -2.59 -12.98
C ARG A 76 -8.97 -1.74 -12.26
N LYS A 77 -8.04 -1.14 -13.01
CA LYS A 77 -6.98 -0.28 -12.44
C LYS A 77 -7.54 0.98 -11.79
N LEU A 78 -8.49 1.66 -12.44
CA LEU A 78 -9.15 2.84 -11.84
C LEU A 78 -9.92 2.50 -10.56
N VAL A 79 -10.61 1.36 -10.52
CA VAL A 79 -11.35 0.96 -9.31
C VAL A 79 -10.39 0.66 -8.17
N GLY A 80 -9.25 0.00 -8.43
CA GLY A 80 -8.19 -0.19 -7.44
C GLY A 80 -7.59 1.13 -6.93
N GLU A 81 -7.36 2.09 -7.84
CA GLU A 81 -6.89 3.44 -7.47
C GLU A 81 -7.91 4.17 -6.58
N PHE A 82 -9.20 4.14 -6.96
CA PHE A 82 -10.26 4.73 -6.17
C PHE A 82 -10.38 4.08 -4.79
N TYR A 83 -10.23 2.76 -4.70
CA TYR A 83 -10.24 2.04 -3.44
C TYR A 83 -9.11 2.48 -2.50
N VAL A 84 -7.88 2.59 -3.00
CA VAL A 84 -6.73 3.05 -2.21
C VAL A 84 -6.95 4.49 -1.71
N ILE A 85 -7.45 5.38 -2.58
CA ILE A 85 -7.75 6.76 -2.19
C ILE A 85 -8.86 6.79 -1.13
N PHE A 86 -9.96 6.07 -1.35
CA PHE A 86 -11.06 5.98 -0.39
C PHE A 86 -10.58 5.48 0.96
N LYS A 87 -9.81 4.39 0.97
CA LYS A 87 -9.19 3.81 2.15
C LYS A 87 -8.30 4.82 2.87
N THR A 88 -7.48 5.56 2.13
CA THR A 88 -6.61 6.61 2.68
C THR A 88 -7.41 7.71 3.38
N LEU A 89 -8.57 8.08 2.85
CA LEU A 89 -9.41 9.13 3.44
C LEU A 89 -10.08 8.72 4.76
N VAL A 90 -10.34 7.42 4.98
CA VAL A 90 -11.01 6.91 6.19
C VAL A 90 -10.35 7.40 7.49
N PRO A 91 -9.05 7.16 7.75
CA PRO A 91 -8.42 7.60 8.99
C PRO A 91 -8.40 9.14 9.13
N PHE A 92 -8.28 9.90 8.03
CA PHE A 92 -8.38 11.36 8.08
C PHE A 92 -9.77 11.83 8.50
N ILE A 93 -10.82 11.22 7.96
CA ILE A 93 -12.21 11.51 8.34
C ILE A 93 -12.41 11.15 9.82
N MET A 94 -11.91 10.00 10.25
CA MET A 94 -12.00 9.58 11.65
C MET A 94 -11.33 10.57 12.60
N LEU A 95 -10.14 11.07 12.24
CA LEU A 95 -9.42 12.06 13.02
C LEU A 95 -10.16 13.40 13.01
N TYR A 96 -10.57 13.90 11.85
CA TYR A 96 -11.24 15.20 11.73
C TYR A 96 -12.54 15.29 12.56
N PHE A 97 -13.32 14.20 12.59
CA PHE A 97 -14.57 14.14 13.36
C PHE A 97 -14.40 13.58 14.79
N SER A 98 -13.17 13.36 15.25
CA SER A 98 -12.89 12.79 16.58
C SER A 98 -13.56 11.44 16.85
N LEU A 99 -13.70 10.60 15.82
CA LEU A 99 -14.42 9.33 15.86
C LEU A 99 -13.56 8.16 16.39
N TRP A 100 -12.35 8.42 16.86
CA TRP A 100 -11.41 7.41 17.38
C TRP A 100 -11.92 6.67 18.63
N ASN A 101 -12.87 7.25 19.36
CA ASN A 101 -13.47 6.61 20.54
C ASN A 101 -14.49 5.51 20.20
N HIS A 102 -14.97 5.44 18.96
CA HIS A 102 -15.94 4.41 18.56
C HIS A 102 -15.22 3.08 18.29
N LEU A 103 -15.46 2.09 19.15
CA LEU A 103 -14.81 0.77 19.07
C LEU A 103 -14.92 0.13 17.68
N GLY A 104 -16.09 0.21 17.03
CA GLY A 104 -16.28 -0.36 15.69
C GLY A 104 -15.41 0.31 14.62
N LEU A 105 -15.30 1.64 14.65
CA LEU A 105 -14.46 2.38 13.72
C LEU A 105 -12.97 2.18 14.01
N TYR A 106 -12.60 2.07 15.29
CA TYR A 106 -11.23 1.72 15.69
C TYR A 106 -10.83 0.33 15.17
N ILE A 107 -11.65 -0.70 15.37
CA ILE A 107 -11.40 -2.05 14.83
C ILE A 107 -11.33 -2.02 13.31
N PHE A 108 -12.21 -1.25 12.66
CA PHE A 108 -12.19 -1.08 11.22
C PHE A 108 -10.90 -0.42 10.73
N ASN A 109 -10.39 0.59 11.44
CA ASN A 109 -9.11 1.22 11.15
C ASN A 109 -7.93 0.24 11.27
N ILE A 110 -7.90 -0.58 12.33
CA ILE A 110 -6.90 -1.64 12.48
C ILE A 110 -6.98 -2.66 11.34
N TYR A 111 -8.19 -3.05 10.94
CA TYR A 111 -8.39 -3.95 9.81
C TYR A 111 -7.83 -3.38 8.51
N LEU A 112 -8.11 -2.10 8.22
CA LEU A 112 -7.56 -1.40 7.05
C LEU A 112 -6.03 -1.34 7.11
N LEU A 113 -5.45 -1.01 8.27
CA LEU A 113 -4.01 -0.96 8.46
C LEU A 113 -3.35 -2.33 8.17
N VAL A 114 -3.91 -3.41 8.73
CA VAL A 114 -3.42 -4.78 8.51
C VAL A 114 -3.51 -5.19 7.04
N GLU A 115 -4.60 -4.84 6.36
CA GLU A 115 -4.72 -5.08 4.92
C GLU A 115 -3.63 -4.31 4.13
N THR A 116 -3.32 -3.06 4.48
CA THR A 116 -2.26 -2.29 3.81
C THR A 116 -0.92 -2.98 3.99
N PHE A 117 -0.62 -3.46 5.20
CA PHE A 117 0.59 -4.25 5.43
C PHE A 117 0.62 -5.51 4.57
N LEU A 118 -0.44 -6.31 4.58
CA LEU A 118 -0.45 -7.56 3.82
C LEU A 118 -0.36 -7.31 2.30
N HIS A 119 -0.93 -6.21 1.80
CA HIS A 119 -0.74 -5.77 0.41
C HIS A 119 0.73 -5.43 0.09
N ILE A 120 1.40 -4.70 0.98
CA ILE A 120 2.81 -4.32 0.88
C ILE A 120 3.71 -5.55 0.91
N PHE A 121 3.52 -6.43 1.89
CA PHE A 121 4.25 -7.68 2.00
C PHE A 121 4.06 -8.52 0.73
N HIS A 122 2.84 -8.59 0.19
CA HIS A 122 2.61 -9.29 -1.07
C HIS A 122 3.41 -8.69 -2.25
N LYS A 123 3.55 -7.36 -2.32
CA LYS A 123 4.37 -6.71 -3.35
C LYS A 123 5.87 -6.96 -3.16
N ILE A 124 6.34 -7.04 -1.91
CA ILE A 124 7.74 -7.32 -1.58
C ILE A 124 8.10 -8.76 -1.96
N PHE A 125 7.32 -9.73 -1.50
CA PHE A 125 7.63 -11.16 -1.63
C PHE A 125 7.11 -11.80 -2.92
N LEU A 126 6.19 -11.13 -3.63
CA LEU A 126 5.68 -11.58 -4.93
C LEU A 126 5.87 -10.49 -6.02
N PRO A 127 7.12 -10.16 -6.40
CA PRO A 127 7.36 -9.18 -7.46
C PRO A 127 6.80 -9.71 -8.80
N GLU A 128 5.79 -9.05 -9.35
CA GLU A 128 5.31 -9.33 -10.70
C GLU A 128 6.29 -8.72 -11.70
N HIS A 129 6.90 -9.55 -12.56
CA HIS A 129 7.95 -9.20 -13.52
C HIS A 129 7.49 -8.25 -14.66
N ASP A 130 6.29 -7.69 -14.60
CA ASP A 130 5.69 -6.86 -15.64
C ASP A 130 5.97 -5.35 -15.38
N HIS A 131 7.25 -5.03 -15.21
CA HIS A 131 7.74 -3.77 -14.63
C HIS A 131 7.57 -2.54 -15.55
N ASP A 132 7.41 -2.67 -16.86
CA ASP A 132 7.77 -1.56 -17.75
C ASP A 132 6.66 -0.56 -18.08
N LYS A 133 5.37 -0.94 -17.99
CA LYS A 133 4.31 -0.09 -18.56
C LYS A 133 3.61 0.85 -17.56
N MET A 134 3.75 0.69 -16.24
CA MET A 134 2.89 1.43 -15.27
C MET A 134 3.53 1.84 -13.94
N VAL A 135 4.87 1.96 -13.89
CA VAL A 135 5.61 2.30 -12.66
C VAL A 135 5.11 3.57 -11.97
N ASN A 136 4.78 4.64 -12.72
CA ASN A 136 4.32 5.91 -12.14
C ASN A 136 3.03 5.76 -11.32
N ARG A 137 2.11 4.88 -11.75
CA ARG A 137 0.87 4.63 -10.99
C ARG A 137 1.16 3.88 -9.70
N SER A 138 2.04 2.87 -9.75
CA SER A 138 2.45 2.12 -8.57
C SER A 138 3.12 3.01 -7.52
N ILE A 139 3.93 3.99 -7.94
CA ILE A 139 4.56 4.97 -7.04
C ILE A 139 3.50 5.87 -6.38
N ILE A 140 2.54 6.38 -7.15
CA ILE A 140 1.46 7.22 -6.62
C ILE A 140 0.64 6.44 -5.58
N LEU A 141 0.30 5.19 -5.87
CA LEU A 141 -0.42 4.32 -4.93
C LEU A 141 0.39 4.01 -3.67
N LEU A 142 1.70 3.81 -3.80
CA LEU A 142 2.59 3.61 -2.66
C LEU A 142 2.61 4.85 -1.75
N PHE A 143 2.63 6.04 -2.33
CA PHE A 143 2.57 7.30 -1.59
C PHE A 143 1.25 7.47 -0.83
N PHE A 144 0.10 7.18 -1.46
CA PHE A 144 -1.20 7.19 -0.76
C PHE A 144 -1.26 6.17 0.38
N ASN A 145 -0.76 4.96 0.16
CA ASN A 145 -0.68 3.95 1.23
C ASN A 145 0.22 4.41 2.39
N PHE A 146 1.33 5.10 2.12
CA PHE A 146 2.20 5.63 3.17
C PHE A 146 1.46 6.69 4.02
N ILE A 147 0.73 7.60 3.36
CA ILE A 147 -0.11 8.59 4.02
C ILE A 147 -1.22 7.92 4.84
N GLU A 148 -1.85 6.86 4.32
CA GLU A 148 -2.88 6.08 5.03
C GLU A 148 -2.32 5.47 6.32
N VAL A 149 -1.12 4.87 6.26
CA VAL A 149 -0.48 4.31 7.44
C VAL A 149 -0.18 5.37 8.50
N ILE A 150 0.37 6.53 8.10
CA ILE A 150 0.59 7.64 9.05
C ILE A 150 -0.73 8.06 9.70
N ALA A 151 -1.78 8.30 8.92
CA ALA A 151 -3.06 8.71 9.48
C ALA A 151 -3.68 7.62 10.38
N SER A 152 -3.54 6.35 10.01
CA SER A 152 -4.03 5.21 10.77
C SER A 152 -3.34 5.09 12.13
N PHE A 153 -2.01 5.19 12.18
CA PHE A 153 -1.29 5.27 13.47
C PHE A 153 -1.71 6.50 14.28
N GLY A 154 -2.00 7.63 13.63
CA GLY A 154 -2.58 8.81 14.29
C GLY A 154 -3.90 8.49 15.00
N VAL A 155 -4.82 7.77 14.34
CA VAL A 155 -6.07 7.29 14.96
C VAL A 155 -5.77 6.43 16.19
N ILE A 156 -4.80 5.52 16.09
CA ILE A 156 -4.44 4.62 17.19
C ILE A 156 -3.91 5.41 18.40
N TYR A 157 -3.01 6.38 18.17
CA TYR A 157 -2.50 7.22 19.26
C TYR A 157 -3.57 8.12 19.86
N ALA A 158 -4.52 8.61 19.07
CA ALA A 158 -5.64 9.41 19.56
C ALA A 158 -6.63 8.60 20.41
N ALA A 159 -6.80 7.30 20.11
CA ALA A 159 -7.76 6.43 20.78
C ALA A 159 -7.32 5.98 22.19
N GLY A 160 -6.03 6.08 22.53
CA GLY A 160 -5.51 5.55 23.78
C GLY A 160 -4.49 6.44 24.48
N ASN A 161 -4.31 6.20 25.78
CA ASN A 161 -3.38 6.96 26.61
C ASN A 161 -1.96 6.39 26.52
N TYR A 162 -1.33 6.50 25.35
CA TYR A 162 0.00 5.95 25.06
C TYR A 162 1.16 6.93 25.29
N LEU A 163 0.87 8.23 25.22
CA LEU A 163 1.87 9.30 25.16
C LEU A 163 2.01 10.01 26.51
N ASN A 164 3.08 10.80 26.64
CA ASN A 164 3.38 11.65 27.80
C ASN A 164 2.26 12.64 28.15
N GLN A 165 1.48 13.06 27.16
CA GLN A 165 0.35 13.97 27.32
C GLN A 165 -0.82 13.51 26.44
N PRO A 166 -2.07 13.76 26.85
CA PRO A 166 -3.23 13.40 26.05
C PRO A 166 -3.27 14.21 24.75
N ILE A 167 -3.66 13.56 23.66
CA ILE A 167 -3.97 14.21 22.39
C ILE A 167 -5.19 15.14 22.60
N GLN A 168 -5.04 16.44 22.33
CA GLN A 168 -6.12 17.40 22.49
C GLN A 168 -6.84 17.67 21.17
N SER A 169 -6.11 17.64 20.06
CA SER A 169 -6.64 17.86 18.72
C SER A 169 -6.27 16.73 17.76
N TRP A 170 -7.07 16.57 16.70
CA TRP A 170 -6.75 15.66 15.61
C TRP A 170 -5.42 15.99 14.92
N VAL A 171 -5.00 17.26 14.98
CA VAL A 171 -3.72 17.73 14.45
C VAL A 171 -2.58 17.16 15.27
N ASP A 172 -2.67 17.13 16.61
CA ASP A 172 -1.63 16.59 17.48
C ASP A 172 -1.38 15.09 17.20
N ALA A 173 -2.46 14.34 17.00
CA ALA A 173 -2.39 12.91 16.66
C ALA A 173 -1.71 12.67 15.31
N LEU A 174 -2.12 13.41 14.28
CA LEU A 174 -1.47 13.34 12.96
C LEU A 174 -0.03 13.81 13.03
N TYR A 175 0.24 14.88 13.77
CA TYR A 175 1.57 15.46 13.92
C TYR A 175 2.52 14.45 14.55
N PHE A 176 2.19 13.86 15.70
CA PHE A 176 3.02 12.86 16.34
C PHE A 176 3.27 11.65 15.43
N SER A 177 2.21 11.15 14.78
CA SER A 177 2.34 10.05 13.83
C SER A 177 3.21 10.44 12.62
N PHE A 178 3.08 11.64 12.09
CA PHE A 178 3.83 12.11 10.94
C PHE A 178 5.32 12.25 11.27
N ILE A 179 5.68 12.96 12.35
CA ILE A 179 7.08 13.16 12.74
C ILE A 179 7.76 11.83 13.10
N THR A 180 6.99 10.85 13.61
CA THR A 180 7.48 9.49 13.86
C THR A 180 7.66 8.72 12.55
N GLY A 181 6.66 8.77 11.66
CA GLY A 181 6.68 8.10 10.36
C GLY A 181 7.68 8.68 9.36
N VAL A 182 8.14 9.92 9.55
CA VAL A 182 9.26 10.48 8.78
C VAL A 182 10.57 10.51 9.58
N THR A 183 10.59 9.89 10.75
CA THR A 183 11.77 9.73 11.62
C THR A 183 12.42 11.04 12.08
N ILE A 184 11.65 12.13 12.18
CA ILE A 184 12.12 13.41 12.73
C ILE A 184 12.14 13.37 14.27
N GLY A 185 11.00 13.00 14.88
CA GLY A 185 10.87 12.84 16.33
C GLY A 185 11.33 14.03 17.18
N TYR A 186 10.62 15.16 17.14
CA TYR A 186 10.98 16.37 17.92
C TYR A 186 11.03 16.18 19.44
N GLY A 187 10.33 15.17 19.98
CA GLY A 187 10.39 14.79 21.40
C GLY A 187 9.41 15.54 22.31
N ASP A 188 8.51 16.33 21.74
CA ASP A 188 7.38 16.98 22.41
C ASP A 188 6.27 15.98 22.80
N PHE A 189 5.98 15.04 21.90
CA PHE A 189 5.18 13.85 22.17
C PHE A 189 6.07 12.61 22.14
N TYR A 190 5.96 11.76 23.16
CA TYR A 190 6.72 10.51 23.24
C TYR A 190 5.95 9.43 24.00
N PRO A 191 6.14 8.14 23.64
CA PRO A 191 5.46 7.04 24.30
C PRO A 191 6.01 6.84 25.72
N VAL A 192 5.11 6.72 26.70
CA VAL A 192 5.50 6.51 28.11
C VAL A 192 5.27 5.07 28.57
N ASN A 193 4.20 4.44 28.08
CA ASN A 193 3.85 3.08 28.45
C ASN A 193 4.44 2.03 27.49
N GLU A 194 4.45 0.78 27.92
CA GLU A 194 4.98 -0.35 27.14
C GLU A 194 4.25 -0.49 25.80
N ASN A 195 2.92 -0.40 25.82
CA ASN A 195 2.09 -0.48 24.61
C ASN A 195 2.41 0.63 23.60
N GLY A 196 2.59 1.88 24.07
CA GLY A 196 2.96 3.01 23.22
C GLY A 196 4.34 2.84 22.61
N LYS A 197 5.30 2.28 23.36
CA LYS A 197 6.63 1.96 22.82
C LYS A 197 6.55 0.89 21.73
N ILE A 198 5.74 -0.17 21.94
CA ILE A 198 5.50 -1.21 20.92
C ILE A 198 4.85 -0.61 19.68
N LEU A 199 3.86 0.27 19.82
CA LEU A 199 3.21 0.94 18.69
C LEU A 199 4.20 1.78 17.86
N VAL A 200 5.07 2.55 18.52
CA VAL A 200 6.11 3.32 17.84
C VAL A 200 7.11 2.42 17.14
N MET A 201 7.53 1.30 17.76
CA MET A 201 8.40 0.31 17.12
C MET A 201 7.75 -0.27 15.85
N LEU A 202 6.47 -0.63 15.93
CA LEU A 202 5.71 -1.12 14.77
C LEU A 202 5.61 -0.06 13.67
N GLN A 203 5.35 1.20 14.02
CA GLN A 203 5.27 2.29 13.05
C GLN A 203 6.60 2.56 12.34
N ILE A 204 7.73 2.52 13.06
CA ILE A 204 9.06 2.71 12.47
C ILE A 204 9.40 1.55 11.53
N LEU A 205 9.14 0.30 11.94
CA LEU A 205 9.34 -0.88 11.09
C LEU A 205 8.53 -0.77 9.79
N SER A 206 7.28 -0.31 9.91
CA SER A 206 6.38 -0.06 8.80
C SER A 206 6.96 0.95 7.82
N THR A 207 7.41 2.09 8.34
CA THR A 207 8.05 3.16 7.57
C THR A 207 9.28 2.66 6.80
N MET A 208 10.14 1.88 7.47
CA MET A 208 11.32 1.28 6.83
C MET A 208 10.94 0.37 5.65
N ALA A 209 9.91 -0.46 5.80
CA ALA A 209 9.43 -1.33 4.72
C ALA A 209 8.92 -0.52 3.51
N PHE A 210 8.21 0.58 3.76
CA PHE A 210 7.76 1.50 2.70
C PHE A 210 8.91 2.17 1.96
N LEU A 211 9.93 2.66 2.69
CA LEU A 211 11.11 3.27 2.08
C LEU A 211 11.87 2.28 1.21
N PHE A 212 12.04 1.04 1.68
CA PHE A 212 12.67 -0.02 0.90
C PHE A 212 11.93 -0.28 -0.43
N LEU A 213 10.59 -0.40 -0.38
CA LEU A 213 9.76 -0.54 -1.58
C LEU A 213 9.89 0.66 -2.51
N PHE A 214 9.87 1.87 -1.95
CA PHE A 214 10.02 3.09 -2.71
C PHE A 214 11.34 3.07 -3.49
N PHE A 215 12.47 2.79 -2.83
CA PHE A 215 13.75 2.70 -3.51
C PHE A 215 13.82 1.57 -4.54
N ASN A 216 13.22 0.41 -4.27
CA ASN A 216 13.16 -0.69 -5.25
C ASN A 216 12.44 -0.26 -6.55
N PHE A 217 11.38 0.54 -6.45
CA PHE A 217 10.72 1.09 -7.64
C PHE A 217 11.53 2.17 -8.40
N PHE A 218 12.45 2.87 -7.73
CA PHE A 218 13.28 3.91 -8.37
C PHE A 218 14.65 3.42 -8.84
N GLY A 219 15.22 2.41 -8.18
CA GLY A 219 16.56 1.87 -8.44
C GLY A 219 16.82 1.47 -9.90
N PRO A 220 15.95 0.66 -10.53
CA PRO A 220 16.15 0.19 -11.91
C PRO A 220 16.27 1.32 -12.95
N ARG A 221 15.59 2.45 -12.73
CA ARG A 221 15.57 3.60 -13.65
C ARG A 221 16.90 4.34 -13.75
N SER A 222 17.73 4.23 -12.72
CA SER A 222 19.05 4.89 -12.70
C SER A 222 20.06 4.14 -13.55
N GLY A 223 19.96 2.82 -13.66
CA GLY A 223 20.87 2.00 -14.47
C GLY A 223 20.64 2.13 -15.97
N GLU A 224 19.40 2.07 -16.43
CA GLU A 224 19.07 2.08 -17.88
C GLU A 224 19.27 3.43 -18.56
N ARG A 225 19.16 4.55 -17.84
CA ARG A 225 19.44 5.88 -18.42
C ARG A 225 20.92 6.11 -18.67
N ILE A 226 21.80 5.46 -17.92
CA ILE A 226 23.26 5.62 -18.06
C ILE A 226 23.76 4.79 -19.26
N SER A 227 23.22 3.60 -19.49
CA SER A 227 23.59 2.75 -20.63
C SER A 227 23.21 3.38 -21.98
N HIS A 228 22.02 3.98 -22.09
CA HIS A 228 21.60 4.66 -23.33
C HIS A 228 22.45 5.89 -23.69
N HIS A 229 23.01 6.60 -22.69
CA HIS A 229 23.92 7.72 -22.97
C HIS A 229 25.32 7.27 -23.39
N GLN A 230 25.78 6.09 -22.96
CA GLN A 230 27.07 5.53 -23.40
C GLN A 230 27.00 4.95 -24.82
N ASP A 231 25.87 4.38 -25.22
CA ASP A 231 25.69 3.85 -26.58
C ASP A 231 25.40 4.93 -27.63
N SER A 232 24.83 6.08 -27.26
CA SER A 232 24.62 7.20 -28.20
C SER A 232 25.88 8.08 -28.39
N SER A 233 26.96 7.81 -27.65
CA SER A 233 28.21 8.57 -27.69
C SER A 233 29.36 7.80 -28.36
N LYS A 234 29.09 6.62 -28.93
CA LYS A 234 30.01 5.85 -29.77
C LYS A 234 29.51 5.86 -31.22
#